data_AF-A0A285RGJ9-F1
#
_entry.id   AF-A0A285RGJ9-F1
#
_cell.length_a   1.000
_cell.length_b   1.000
_cell.length_c   1.000
_cell.angle_alpha   90.00
_cell.angle_beta   90.00
_cell.angle_gamma   90.00
#
_symmetry.space_group_name_H-M   'P 1'
#
loop_
_entity.id
_entity.type
_entity.pdbx_description
1 polymer ?
#
loop_
_entity_poly.entity_id
_entity_poly.type
_entity_poly.pdbx_seq_one_letter_code
_entity_poly.pdbx_strand_id
1 'polypeptide(L)'
;MAVRIAWFKVHHPILYYAAYFTVRASDFDLIAMTQGSAVIRSRIDEINAKGLEASKKEKDLLTVLELALEMCERGMNFKKVDLYRSKASEFIIDGNSLIPPFDAIPGLGTNVAKAIVAAREEKEFLSKEDLQQRGRVSKTIIEYLDTLGCLEGLPDANQLSLF
;
A
#
# COMPACT_ATOMS: atom_id res chain seq x y z
N MET A 1 25.45 -12.35 2.81
CA MET A 1 24.43 -11.29 2.57
C MET A 1 23.58 -11.00 3.80
N ALA A 2 23.08 -12.01 4.53
CA ALA A 2 22.16 -11.85 5.67
C ALA A 2 22.64 -10.86 6.76
N VAL A 3 23.92 -10.91 7.16
CA VAL A 3 24.47 -10.02 8.21
C VAL A 3 24.39 -8.55 7.81
N ARG A 4 24.62 -8.21 6.53
CA ARG A 4 24.50 -6.82 6.04
C ARG A 4 23.07 -6.32 6.18
N ILE A 5 22.08 -7.14 5.83
CA ILE A 5 20.66 -6.80 5.96
C ILE A 5 20.26 -6.67 7.43
N ALA A 6 20.73 -7.57 8.29
CA ALA A 6 20.46 -7.55 9.72
C ALA A 6 20.97 -6.26 10.39
N TRP A 7 22.12 -5.74 9.96
CA TRP A 7 22.65 -4.48 10.46
C TRP A 7 21.67 -3.32 10.23
N PHE A 8 21.07 -3.20 9.04
CA PHE A 8 20.03 -2.20 8.78
C PHE A 8 18.76 -2.47 9.59
N LYS A 9 18.34 -3.74 9.74
CA LYS A 9 17.17 -4.08 10.56
C LYS A 9 17.32 -3.58 12.00
N VAL A 10 18.52 -3.65 12.57
CA VAL A 10 18.81 -3.19 13.94
C VAL A 10 18.98 -1.67 14.00
N HIS A 11 19.88 -1.10 13.19
CA HIS A 11 20.33 0.29 13.32
C HIS A 11 19.54 1.31 12.50
N HIS A 12 18.90 0.86 11.41
CA HIS A 12 18.13 1.71 10.50
C HIS A 12 16.81 1.02 10.11
N PRO A 13 15.93 0.74 11.10
CA PRO A 13 14.78 -0.13 10.90
C PRO A 13 13.85 0.32 9.79
N ILE A 14 13.53 1.62 9.72
CA ILE A 14 12.60 2.15 8.71
C ILE A 14 13.13 1.95 7.27
N LEU A 15 14.44 2.05 7.06
CA LEU A 15 15.10 1.76 5.78
C LEU A 15 15.02 0.27 5.44
N TYR A 16 15.20 -0.59 6.44
CA TYR A 16 15.04 -2.03 6.27
C TYR A 16 13.61 -2.39 5.84
N TYR A 17 12.60 -1.86 6.53
CA TYR A 17 11.20 -2.14 6.22
C TYR A 17 10.79 -1.58 4.85
N ALA A 18 11.17 -0.33 4.54
CA ALA A 18 10.92 0.26 3.22
C ALA A 18 11.50 -0.60 2.10
N ALA A 19 12.75 -1.04 2.23
CA ALA A 19 13.40 -1.91 1.25
C ALA A 19 12.74 -3.30 1.17
N TYR A 20 12.36 -3.89 2.31
CA TYR A 20 11.69 -5.18 2.34
C TYR A 20 10.34 -5.14 1.60
N PHE A 21 9.47 -4.18 1.96
CA PHE A 21 8.14 -4.07 1.37
C PHE A 21 8.17 -3.63 -0.10
N THR A 22 9.22 -2.90 -0.51
CA THR A 22 9.41 -2.50 -1.92
C THR A 22 9.93 -3.64 -2.79
N VAL A 23 10.90 -4.43 -2.30
CA VAL A 23 11.67 -5.34 -3.16
C VAL A 23 11.21 -6.80 -3.05
N ARG A 24 10.71 -7.22 -1.88
CA ARG A 24 10.48 -8.65 -1.58
C ARG A 24 9.01 -9.01 -1.41
N ALA A 25 8.22 -8.14 -0.80
CA ALA A 25 6.82 -8.41 -0.54
C ALA A 25 5.98 -8.24 -1.82
N SER A 26 5.03 -9.15 -2.03
CA SER A 26 4.11 -9.13 -3.18
C SER A 26 2.62 -9.12 -2.76
N ASP A 27 2.32 -9.54 -1.53
CA ASP A 27 0.96 -9.74 -1.06
C ASP A 27 0.74 -8.91 0.20
N PHE A 28 -0.20 -7.97 0.13
CA PHE A 28 -0.47 -7.01 1.19
C PHE A 28 -1.94 -6.99 1.58
N ASP A 29 -2.19 -6.73 2.87
CA ASP A 29 -3.50 -6.33 3.39
C ASP A 29 -3.37 -4.88 3.90
N LEU A 30 -3.46 -3.92 2.97
CA LEU A 30 -3.25 -2.50 3.29
C LEU A 30 -4.25 -1.98 4.32
N ILE A 31 -5.46 -2.54 4.37
CA ILE A 31 -6.47 -2.17 5.36
C ILE A 31 -5.97 -2.58 6.74
N ALA A 32 -5.56 -3.83 6.93
CA ALA A 32 -5.03 -4.29 8.21
C ALA A 32 -3.75 -3.54 8.61
N MET A 33 -2.83 -3.36 7.66
CA MET A 33 -1.55 -2.68 7.88
C MET A 33 -1.71 -1.22 8.32
N THR A 34 -2.68 -0.50 7.76
CA THR A 34 -2.95 0.90 8.12
C THR A 34 -3.71 1.05 9.43
N GLN A 35 -4.52 0.05 9.82
CA GLN A 35 -5.19 0.01 11.13
C GLN A 35 -4.27 -0.39 12.29
N GLY A 36 -3.09 -0.95 12.00
CA GLY A 36 -2.01 -1.17 12.96
C GLY A 36 -2.04 -2.52 13.68
N SER A 37 -1.20 -2.65 14.71
CA SER A 37 -0.81 -3.93 15.33
C SER A 37 -1.96 -4.88 15.66
N ALA A 38 -3.05 -4.38 16.27
CA ALA A 38 -4.15 -5.23 16.73
C ALA A 38 -4.84 -5.95 15.57
N VAL A 39 -5.08 -5.21 14.47
CA VAL A 39 -5.75 -5.74 13.29
C VAL A 39 -4.81 -6.67 12.52
N ILE A 40 -3.55 -6.28 12.36
CA ILE A 40 -2.52 -7.15 11.76
C ILE A 40 -2.45 -8.49 12.50
N ARG A 41 -2.42 -8.47 13.84
CA ARG A 41 -2.40 -9.68 14.66
C ARG A 41 -3.63 -10.55 14.45
N SER A 42 -4.82 -9.96 14.40
CA SER A 42 -6.05 -10.69 14.08
C SER A 42 -5.97 -11.40 12.72
N ARG A 43 -5.46 -10.71 11.68
CA ARG A 43 -5.29 -11.32 10.34
C ARG A 43 -4.27 -12.47 10.36
N ILE A 44 -3.18 -12.33 11.11
CA ILE A 44 -2.18 -13.39 11.32
C ILE A 44 -2.83 -14.61 11.97
N ASP A 45 -3.61 -14.40 13.04
CA ASP A 45 -4.27 -15.48 13.77
C ASP A 45 -5.30 -16.21 12.90
N GLU A 46 -6.05 -15.49 12.07
CA GLU A 46 -6.98 -16.06 11.10
C GLU A 46 -6.30 -16.97 10.07
N ILE A 47 -5.13 -16.56 9.54
CA ILE A 47 -4.39 -17.36 8.57
C ILE A 47 -3.76 -18.59 9.26
N ASN A 48 -3.20 -18.39 10.46
CA ASN A 48 -2.62 -19.48 11.25
C ASN A 48 -3.65 -20.54 11.66
N ALA A 49 -4.89 -20.13 11.96
CA ALA A 49 -5.98 -21.04 12.28
C ALA A 49 -6.30 -22.03 11.15
N LYS A 50 -6.00 -21.69 9.89
CA LYS A 50 -6.15 -22.59 8.73
C LYS A 50 -5.05 -23.65 8.64
N GLY A 51 -3.92 -23.47 9.33
CA GLY A 51 -2.81 -24.41 9.34
C GLY A 51 -2.36 -24.82 7.94
N LEU A 52 -2.46 -26.13 7.64
CA LEU A 52 -2.05 -26.68 6.34
C LEU A 52 -3.00 -26.32 5.20
N GLU A 53 -4.25 -25.95 5.50
CA GLU A 53 -5.26 -25.56 4.51
C GLU A 53 -5.07 -24.13 3.98
N ALA A 54 -4.18 -23.35 4.60
CA ALA A 54 -3.83 -22.01 4.10
C ALA A 54 -3.26 -22.10 2.68
N SER A 55 -3.84 -21.34 1.77
CA SER A 55 -3.40 -21.23 0.38
C SER A 55 -1.98 -20.64 0.30
N LYS A 56 -1.32 -20.84 -0.85
CA LYS A 56 0.00 -20.23 -1.08
C LYS A 56 -0.03 -18.71 -0.89
N LYS A 57 -1.05 -18.05 -1.43
CA LYS A 57 -1.23 -16.60 -1.31
C LYS A 57 -1.37 -16.15 0.15
N GLU A 58 -2.08 -16.91 0.96
CA GLU A 58 -2.22 -16.61 2.39
C GLU A 58 -0.92 -16.80 3.16
N LYS A 59 -0.11 -17.81 2.81
CA LYS A 59 1.22 -18.00 3.41
C LYS A 59 2.20 -16.89 3.01
N ASP A 60 2.14 -16.44 1.76
CA ASP A 60 2.92 -15.31 1.26
C ASP A 60 2.49 -14.02 1.98
N LEU A 61 1.18 -13.77 2.13
CA LEU A 61 0.64 -12.66 2.91
C LEU A 61 1.04 -12.74 4.39
N LEU A 62 0.94 -13.91 5.03
CA LEU A 62 1.31 -14.11 6.43
C LEU A 62 2.75 -13.66 6.70
N THR A 63 3.69 -14.02 5.82
CA THR A 63 5.09 -13.62 5.93
C THR A 63 5.24 -12.08 5.92
N VAL A 64 4.47 -11.39 5.06
CA VAL A 64 4.48 -9.92 4.99
C VAL A 64 3.86 -9.30 6.24
N LEU A 65 2.75 -9.87 6.74
CA LEU A 65 2.05 -9.40 7.94
C LEU A 65 2.90 -9.56 9.21
N GLU A 66 3.69 -10.62 9.33
CA GLU A 66 4.61 -10.80 10.47
C GLU A 66 5.64 -9.65 10.54
N LEU A 67 6.20 -9.24 9.40
CA LEU A 67 7.11 -8.08 9.36
C LEU A 67 6.37 -6.76 9.55
N ALA A 68 5.14 -6.64 9.06
CA ALA A 68 4.31 -5.46 9.30
C ALA A 68 3.99 -5.30 10.79
N LEU A 69 3.65 -6.39 11.48
CA LEU A 69 3.43 -6.39 12.93
C LEU A 69 4.72 -6.01 13.66
N GLU A 70 5.86 -6.63 13.31
CA GLU A 70 7.16 -6.28 13.89
C GLU A 70 7.49 -4.79 13.72
N MET A 71 7.25 -4.22 12.53
CA MET A 71 7.43 -2.80 12.27
C MET A 71 6.54 -1.94 13.18
N CYS A 72 5.26 -2.30 13.33
CA CYS A 72 4.32 -1.58 14.18
C CYS A 72 4.70 -1.64 15.67
N GLU A 73 5.07 -2.80 16.18
CA GLU A 73 5.52 -2.99 17.57
C GLU A 73 6.84 -2.25 17.87
N ARG A 74 7.61 -1.91 16.85
CA ARG A 74 8.82 -1.07 16.96
C ARG A 74 8.54 0.44 16.88
N GLY A 75 7.27 0.85 16.91
CA GLY A 75 6.87 2.27 16.97
C GLY A 75 6.80 2.97 15.61
N MET A 76 6.84 2.22 14.50
CA MET A 76 6.59 2.74 13.16
C MET A 76 5.15 2.42 12.72
N ASN A 77 4.67 2.99 11.62
CA ASN A 77 3.31 2.70 11.13
C ASN A 77 3.19 2.82 9.61
N PHE A 78 2.04 2.43 9.07
CA PHE A 78 1.71 2.60 7.66
C PHE A 78 0.69 3.73 7.52
N LYS A 79 0.89 4.58 6.51
CA LYS A 79 -0.13 5.52 6.05
C LYS A 79 -1.01 4.87 4.99
N LYS A 80 -2.18 5.47 4.74
CA LYS A 80 -2.98 5.15 3.55
C LYS A 80 -2.20 5.50 2.28
N VAL A 81 -2.61 4.90 1.17
CA VAL A 81 -2.16 5.33 -0.15
C VAL A 81 -2.51 6.82 -0.29
N ASP A 82 -1.55 7.60 -0.77
CA ASP A 82 -1.69 9.03 -0.95
C ASP A 82 -1.59 9.36 -2.44
N LEU A 83 -2.66 9.96 -2.97
CA LEU A 83 -2.79 10.22 -4.41
C LEU A 83 -1.63 11.05 -4.99
N TYR A 84 -1.02 11.91 -4.19
CA TYR A 84 0.02 12.84 -4.62
C TYR A 84 1.41 12.48 -4.08
N ARG A 85 1.49 11.66 -3.03
CA ARG A 85 2.78 11.24 -2.45
C ARG A 85 3.18 9.82 -2.83
N SER A 86 2.25 8.85 -2.87
CA SER A 86 2.57 7.44 -3.17
C SER A 86 3.29 7.30 -4.51
N LYS A 87 4.27 6.39 -4.58
CA LYS A 87 4.96 6.05 -5.84
C LYS A 87 4.26 4.88 -6.53
N ALA A 88 4.72 4.56 -7.73
CA ALA A 88 4.14 3.45 -8.48
C ALA A 88 4.41 2.09 -7.81
N SER A 89 5.65 1.86 -7.35
CA SER A 89 6.12 0.56 -6.87
C SER A 89 7.12 0.62 -5.71
N GLU A 90 7.17 1.74 -5.00
CA GLU A 90 8.13 1.96 -3.91
C GLU A 90 7.40 2.47 -2.64
N PHE A 91 7.70 1.83 -1.50
CA PHE A 91 7.29 2.33 -0.20
C PHE A 91 8.16 3.51 0.21
N ILE A 92 7.54 4.67 0.39
CA ILE A 92 8.25 5.91 0.74
C ILE A 92 8.29 6.07 2.25
N ILE A 93 9.44 6.49 2.76
CA ILE A 93 9.61 6.85 4.17
C ILE A 93 9.10 8.27 4.40
N ASP A 94 8.21 8.41 5.38
CA ASP A 94 7.65 9.68 5.83
C ASP A 94 7.72 9.78 7.36
N GLY A 95 8.85 10.27 7.87
CA GLY A 95 9.15 10.24 9.31
C GLY A 95 9.25 8.79 9.82
N ASN A 96 8.37 8.43 10.75
CA ASN A 96 8.25 7.05 11.28
C ASN A 96 7.22 6.20 10.53
N SER A 97 6.73 6.68 9.40
CA SER A 97 5.71 5.99 8.62
C SER A 97 6.23 5.52 7.27
N LEU A 98 5.57 4.50 6.72
CA LEU A 98 5.69 4.15 5.30
C LEU A 98 4.40 4.49 4.55
N ILE A 99 4.55 5.16 3.41
CA ILE A 99 3.47 5.39 2.45
C ILE A 99 3.52 4.27 1.40
N PRO A 100 2.48 3.44 1.28
CA PRO A 100 2.44 2.35 0.32
C PRO A 100 2.37 2.87 -1.13
N PRO A 101 2.97 2.14 -2.08
CA PRO A 101 2.80 2.44 -3.50
C PRO A 101 1.43 2.02 -4.03
N PHE A 102 1.10 2.49 -5.23
CA PHE A 102 -0.16 2.11 -5.88
C PHE A 102 -0.22 0.63 -6.23
N ASP A 103 0.88 -0.01 -6.62
CA ASP A 103 0.87 -1.44 -6.98
C ASP A 103 0.77 -2.41 -5.79
N ALA A 104 0.81 -1.90 -4.56
CA ALA A 104 0.45 -2.67 -3.37
C ALA A 104 -1.07 -2.80 -3.20
N ILE A 105 -1.87 -2.06 -3.97
CA ILE A 105 -3.34 -2.19 -3.96
C ILE A 105 -3.74 -3.49 -4.64
N PRO A 106 -4.56 -4.34 -4.00
CA PRO A 106 -5.03 -5.58 -4.60
C PRO A 106 -5.71 -5.34 -5.97
N GLY A 107 -5.18 -5.99 -7.01
CA GLY A 107 -5.70 -5.86 -8.38
C GLY A 107 -5.20 -4.65 -9.17
N LEU A 108 -4.36 -3.79 -8.57
CA LEU A 108 -3.71 -2.66 -9.26
C LEU A 108 -2.30 -3.07 -9.70
N GLY A 109 -2.13 -3.36 -10.99
CA GLY A 109 -0.82 -3.75 -11.52
C GLY A 109 0.13 -2.55 -11.73
N THR A 110 1.43 -2.82 -11.76
CA THR A 110 2.50 -1.80 -11.89
C THR A 110 2.33 -0.85 -13.09
N ASN A 111 1.72 -1.30 -14.20
CA ASN A 111 1.44 -0.42 -15.34
C ASN A 111 0.38 0.65 -15.04
N VAL A 112 -0.69 0.27 -14.33
CA VAL A 112 -1.72 1.22 -13.89
C VAL A 112 -1.14 2.16 -12.83
N ALA A 113 -0.32 1.63 -11.91
CA ALA A 113 0.39 2.43 -10.92
C ALA A 113 1.26 3.53 -11.57
N LYS A 114 2.01 3.18 -12.62
CA LYS A 114 2.80 4.13 -13.42
C LYS A 114 1.92 5.14 -14.15
N ALA A 115 0.78 4.70 -14.71
CA ALA A 115 -0.16 5.59 -15.38
C ALA A 115 -0.75 6.64 -14.43
N ILE A 116 -1.10 6.26 -13.19
CA ILE A 116 -1.57 7.21 -12.16
C ILE A 116 -0.49 8.26 -11.87
N VAL A 117 0.75 7.83 -11.66
CA VAL A 117 1.88 8.74 -11.37
C VAL A 117 2.17 9.68 -12.55
N ALA A 118 2.15 9.18 -13.78
CA ALA A 118 2.34 10.01 -14.97
C ALA A 118 1.20 11.02 -15.14
N ALA A 119 -0.05 10.57 -15.00
CA ALA A 119 -1.21 11.43 -15.14
C ALA A 119 -1.20 12.59 -14.13
N ARG A 120 -0.88 12.33 -12.84
CA ARG A 120 -0.83 13.41 -11.84
C ARG A 120 0.30 14.41 -12.06
N GLU A 121 1.40 14.01 -12.71
CA GLU A 121 2.52 14.89 -13.04
C GLU A 121 2.15 15.87 -14.16
N GLU A 122 1.26 15.46 -15.08
CA GLU A 122 0.72 16.34 -16.11
C GLU A 122 -0.24 17.38 -15.53
N LYS A 123 -1.15 16.95 -14.64
CA LYS A 123 -2.13 17.81 -13.97
C LYS A 123 -2.75 17.08 -12.79
N GLU A 124 -3.16 17.81 -11.74
CA GLU A 124 -3.93 17.24 -10.64
C GLU A 124 -5.24 16.58 -11.11
N PHE A 125 -5.70 15.59 -10.35
CA PHE A 125 -7.01 14.97 -10.58
C PHE A 125 -8.11 15.88 -10.06
N LEU A 126 -9.15 16.08 -10.87
CA LEU A 126 -10.27 16.97 -10.52
C LEU A 126 -11.46 16.24 -9.89
N SER A 127 -11.58 14.94 -10.15
CA SER A 127 -12.65 14.08 -9.64
C SER A 127 -12.23 12.62 -9.65
N LYS A 128 -13.04 11.76 -9.01
CA LYS A 128 -12.86 10.30 -9.09
C LYS A 128 -12.99 9.80 -10.53
N GLU A 129 -13.89 10.37 -11.32
CA GLU A 129 -14.02 10.10 -12.76
C GLU A 129 -12.75 10.48 -13.54
N ASP A 130 -12.16 11.64 -13.26
CA ASP A 130 -10.92 12.09 -13.90
C ASP A 130 -9.75 11.13 -13.60
N LEU A 131 -9.63 10.68 -12.35
CA LEU A 131 -8.67 9.65 -11.95
C LEU A 131 -8.93 8.32 -12.67
N GLN A 132 -10.19 7.93 -12.81
CA GLN A 132 -10.57 6.70 -13.49
C GLN A 132 -10.13 6.72 -14.96
N GLN A 133 -10.40 7.82 -15.67
CA GLN A 133 -10.09 7.97 -17.09
C GLN A 133 -8.59 8.12 -17.34
N ARG A 134 -7.94 9.10 -16.69
CA ARG A 134 -6.52 9.42 -16.93
C ARG A 134 -5.56 8.42 -16.29
N GLY A 135 -5.89 7.96 -15.08
CA GLY A 135 -5.11 6.94 -14.37
C GLY A 135 -5.37 5.52 -14.86
N ARG A 136 -6.35 5.32 -15.76
CA ARG A 136 -6.77 3.99 -16.25
C ARG A 136 -7.14 3.03 -15.11
N VAL A 137 -7.79 3.57 -14.09
CA VAL A 137 -8.14 2.85 -12.87
C VAL A 137 -9.51 2.19 -13.06
N SER A 138 -9.68 0.94 -12.63
CA SER A 138 -10.99 0.28 -12.71
C SER A 138 -11.93 0.77 -11.60
N LYS A 139 -13.24 0.62 -11.79
CA LYS A 139 -14.24 1.02 -10.78
C LYS A 139 -14.00 0.35 -9.42
N THR A 140 -13.66 -0.94 -9.41
CA THR A 140 -13.35 -1.69 -8.19
C THR A 140 -12.14 -1.10 -7.43
N ILE A 141 -11.14 -0.60 -8.15
CA ILE A 141 -9.97 0.04 -7.52
C ILE A 141 -10.33 1.44 -6.99
N ILE A 142 -11.20 2.18 -7.69
CA ILE A 142 -11.74 3.45 -7.17
C ILE A 142 -12.50 3.20 -5.86
N GLU A 143 -13.38 2.21 -5.80
CA GLU A 143 -14.11 1.83 -4.59
C GLU A 143 -13.17 1.42 -3.44
N TYR A 144 -12.09 0.69 -3.76
CA TYR A 144 -11.06 0.32 -2.77
C TYR A 144 -10.32 1.55 -2.23
N LEU A 145 -9.89 2.46 -3.09
CA LEU A 145 -9.24 3.71 -2.71
C LEU A 145 -10.17 4.58 -1.86
N ASP A 146 -11.46 4.63 -2.20
CA ASP A 146 -12.48 5.36 -1.45
C ASP A 146 -12.71 4.74 -0.06
N THR A 147 -12.74 3.42 0.03
CA THR A 147 -12.85 2.67 1.31
C THR A 147 -11.67 2.94 2.24
N LEU A 148 -10.45 3.08 1.68
CA LEU A 148 -9.26 3.49 2.43
C LEU A 148 -9.24 5.00 2.74
N GLY A 149 -10.23 5.77 2.27
CA GLY A 149 -10.29 7.22 2.41
C GLY A 149 -9.23 7.97 1.60
N CYS A 150 -8.67 7.35 0.55
CA CYS A 150 -7.60 7.96 -0.26
C CYS A 150 -8.12 9.05 -1.22
N LEU A 151 -9.42 9.03 -1.53
CA LEU A 151 -10.08 9.95 -2.46
C LEU A 151 -10.90 11.02 -1.73
N GLU A 152 -10.67 11.19 -0.44
CA GLU A 152 -11.36 12.16 0.39
C GLU A 152 -11.10 13.58 -0.13
N GLY A 153 -12.17 14.33 -0.40
CA GLY A 153 -12.10 15.67 -0.99
C GLY A 153 -12.18 15.72 -2.53
N LEU A 154 -12.13 14.58 -3.23
CA LEU A 154 -12.43 14.53 -4.67
C LEU A 154 -13.94 14.34 -4.90
N PRO A 155 -14.58 15.20 -5.72
CA PRO A 155 -15.96 14.97 -6.15
C PRO A 155 -16.04 13.73 -7.04
N ASP A 156 -17.23 13.11 -7.12
CA ASP A 156 -17.39 11.90 -7.95
C ASP A 156 -17.17 12.20 -9.44
N ALA A 157 -17.63 13.36 -9.93
CA ALA A 157 -17.51 13.81 -11.32
C ALA A 157 -17.24 15.32 -11.40
N ASN A 158 -16.69 15.77 -12.53
CA ASN A 158 -16.48 17.18 -12.81
C ASN A 158 -17.83 17.85 -13.17
N GLN A 159 -18.25 18.89 -12.45
CA GLN A 159 -19.48 19.63 -12.80
C GLN A 159 -19.29 20.64 -13.94
N LEU A 160 -18.04 21.01 -14.25
CA LEU A 160 -17.67 21.91 -15.33
C LEU A 160 -16.48 21.30 -16.09
N SER A 161 -16.67 21.06 -17.39
CA SER A 161 -15.61 20.70 -18.32
C SER A 161 -15.32 21.90 -19.21
N LEU A 162 -14.08 22.40 -19.16
CA LEU A 162 -13.60 23.45 -20.06
C LEU A 162 -12.79 22.74 -21.16
N PHE A 163 -13.23 22.93 -22.40
CA PHE A 163 -12.70 22.29 -23.61
C PHE A 163 -11.18 22.43 -23.76
#